data_AF-A0A6B3AI35-F1
#
_entry.id   AF-A0A6B3AI35-F1
#
_cell.length_a   1.000
_cell.length_b   1.000
_cell.length_c   1.000
_cell.angle_alpha   90.00
_cell.angle_beta   90.00
_cell.angle_gamma   90.00
#
_symmetry.space_group_name_H-M   'P 1'
#
loop_
_entity.id
_entity.type
_entity.pdbx_description
1 polymer ?
#
loop_
_entity_poly.entity_id
_entity_poly.type
_entity_poly.pdbx_seq_one_letter_code
_entity_poly.pdbx_strand_id
1 'polypeptide(L)'
;VGAALDRTAAAVDALRDLLGTVQLAEEGALGEPDTGDPLLADLDAALVPVTAGPGTAGPPHAPVSWTDVLERLAAAGRDAVVVPTYAADLPAAGIHTVRVLLTKAADDDD
;
A
#
# COMPACT_ATOMS: atom_id res chain seq x y z
N VAL A 1 -3.20 1.57 -4.83
CA VAL A 1 -3.51 1.91 -3.42
C VAL A 1 -2.22 2.38 -2.77
N GLY A 2 -2.23 3.62 -2.25
CA GLY A 2 -1.05 4.22 -1.64
C GLY A 2 -0.86 3.76 -0.20
N ALA A 3 0.41 3.63 0.20
CA ALA A 3 0.79 3.24 1.55
C ALA A 3 2.00 4.05 1.99
N ALA A 4 1.96 4.55 3.22
CA ALA A 4 3.07 5.26 3.84
C ALA A 4 3.08 5.02 5.35
N LEU A 5 4.18 5.37 5.99
CA LEU A 5 4.39 5.25 7.43
C LEU A 5 3.57 6.27 8.24
N ASP A 6 3.07 7.31 7.59
CA ASP A 6 2.13 8.27 8.14
C ASP A 6 0.81 8.29 7.35
N ARG A 7 -0.28 8.58 8.06
CA ARG A 7 -1.64 8.49 7.51
C ARG A 7 -1.89 9.52 6.40
N THR A 8 -1.31 10.71 6.53
CA THR A 8 -1.52 11.78 5.56
C THR A 8 -0.84 11.46 4.24
N ALA A 9 0.42 11.03 4.26
CA ALA A 9 1.12 10.58 3.08
C ALA A 9 0.44 9.37 2.45
N ALA A 10 -0.02 8.39 3.24
CA ALA A 10 -0.75 7.24 2.71
C ALA A 10 -2.03 7.65 1.96
N ALA A 11 -2.78 8.61 2.50
CA ALA A 11 -3.97 9.15 1.85
C ALA A 11 -3.64 9.94 0.57
N VAL A 12 -2.58 10.74 0.60
CA VAL A 12 -2.10 11.48 -0.58
C VAL A 12 -1.64 10.52 -1.67
N ASP A 13 -0.88 9.48 -1.33
CA ASP A 13 -0.42 8.49 -2.29
C ASP A 13 -1.58 7.67 -2.85
N ALA A 14 -2.59 7.34 -2.02
CA ALA A 14 -3.80 6.68 -2.50
C ALA A 14 -4.59 7.55 -3.49
N LEU A 15 -4.67 8.86 -3.26
CA LEU A 15 -5.29 9.79 -4.21
C LEU A 15 -4.49 9.88 -5.52
N ARG A 16 -3.15 9.88 -5.43
CA ARG A 16 -2.28 9.89 -6.62
C ARG A 16 -2.40 8.61 -7.43
N ASP A 17 -2.50 7.46 -6.78
CA ASP A 17 -2.74 6.18 -7.47
C ASP A 17 -4.07 6.20 -8.21
N LEU A 18 -5.13 6.71 -7.59
CA LEU A 18 -6.44 6.85 -8.24
C LEU A 18 -6.35 7.77 -9.44
N LEU A 19 -5.78 8.97 -9.26
CA LEU A 19 -5.66 9.95 -10.33
C LEU A 19 -4.79 9.43 -11.48
N GLY A 20 -3.66 8.80 -11.18
CA GLY A 20 -2.76 8.22 -12.16
C GLY A 20 -3.43 7.09 -12.95
N THR A 21 -4.21 6.26 -12.29
CA THR A 21 -4.97 5.19 -12.97
C THR A 21 -6.00 5.76 -13.94
N VAL A 22 -6.75 6.79 -13.52
CA VAL A 22 -7.73 7.49 -14.39
C VAL A 22 -7.03 8.14 -15.58
N GLN A 23 -5.94 8.87 -15.35
CA GLN A 23 -5.18 9.55 -16.41
C GLN A 23 -4.63 8.57 -17.44
N LEU A 24 -4.02 7.46 -16.98
CA LEU A 24 -3.47 6.44 -17.87
C LEU A 24 -4.55 5.70 -18.66
N ALA A 25 -5.75 5.53 -18.11
CA ALA A 25 -6.89 4.98 -18.82
C ALA A 25 -7.42 5.94 -19.91
N GLU A 26 -7.51 7.24 -19.63
CA GLU A 26 -7.88 8.26 -20.62
C GLU A 26 -6.87 8.38 -21.77
N GLU A 27 -5.58 8.17 -21.48
CA GLU A 27 -4.51 8.14 -22.49
C GLU A 27 -4.50 6.85 -23.33
N GLY A 28 -5.31 5.85 -22.97
CA GLY A 28 -5.31 4.52 -23.60
C GLY A 28 -4.02 3.73 -23.36
N ALA A 29 -3.21 4.15 -22.39
CA ALA A 29 -1.95 3.50 -22.00
C ALA A 29 -2.21 2.29 -21.08
N LEU A 30 -3.35 2.28 -20.39
CA LEU A 30 -3.89 1.15 -19.66
C LEU A 30 -5.21 0.68 -20.28
N GLY A 31 -5.56 -0.59 -20.05
CA GLY A 31 -6.95 -1.04 -20.23
C GLY A 31 -7.90 -0.35 -19.23
N GLU A 32 -9.16 -0.79 -19.17
CA GLU A 32 -10.06 -0.31 -18.11
C GLU A 32 -9.42 -0.50 -16.72
N PRO A 33 -9.50 0.51 -15.83
CA PRO A 33 -9.01 0.39 -14.46
C PRO A 33 -9.56 -0.85 -13.77
N ASP A 34 -8.67 -1.70 -13.24
CA ASP A 34 -9.09 -2.74 -12.31
C ASP A 34 -9.45 -2.07 -10.98
N THR A 35 -10.74 -2.03 -10.68
CA THR A 35 -11.27 -1.47 -9.42
C THR A 35 -11.25 -2.50 -8.28
N GLY A 36 -10.80 -3.73 -8.54
CA GLY A 36 -10.88 -4.86 -7.63
C GLY A 36 -12.29 -5.45 -7.61
N ASP A 37 -12.89 -5.51 -6.43
CA ASP A 37 -14.28 -5.92 -6.28
C ASP A 37 -15.22 -4.93 -6.99
N PRO A 38 -16.36 -5.40 -7.54
CA PRO A 38 -17.34 -4.51 -8.15
C PRO A 38 -17.70 -3.37 -7.19
N LEU A 39 -17.51 -2.14 -7.65
CA LEU A 39 -17.96 -0.98 -6.91
C LEU A 39 -19.47 -1.10 -6.68
N LEU A 40 -19.88 -1.02 -5.42
CA LEU A 40 -21.29 -0.97 -5.05
C LEU A 40 -21.85 0.35 -5.61
N ALA A 41 -22.52 0.29 -6.76
CA ALA A 41 -23.08 1.46 -7.44
C ALA A 41 -24.04 2.28 -6.56
N ASP A 42 -24.67 1.60 -5.59
CA ASP A 42 -25.62 2.19 -4.64
C ASP A 42 -24.98 2.56 -3.28
N LEU A 43 -23.66 2.41 -3.13
CA LEU A 43 -22.97 2.84 -1.91
C LEU A 43 -22.83 4.36 -1.92
N ASP A 44 -23.78 5.02 -1.25
CA ASP A 44 -23.59 6.40 -0.83
C ASP A 44 -22.53 6.43 0.27
N ALA A 45 -21.39 7.09 0.02
CA ALA A 45 -20.32 7.25 1.00
C ALA A 45 -20.80 7.92 2.30
N ALA A 46 -21.90 8.70 2.25
CA ALA A 46 -22.54 9.27 3.44
C ALA A 46 -23.19 8.22 4.35
N LEU A 47 -23.48 7.01 3.82
CA LEU A 47 -24.01 5.89 4.59
C LEU A 47 -22.93 5.10 5.32
N VAL A 48 -21.64 5.33 5.04
CA VAL A 48 -20.55 4.72 5.80
C VAL A 48 -20.47 5.44 7.15
N PRO A 49 -20.87 4.79 8.26
CA PRO A 49 -20.90 5.46 9.55
C PRO A 49 -19.48 5.80 9.98
N VAL A 50 -19.18 7.10 10.07
CA VAL A 50 -17.96 7.55 10.75
C VAL A 50 -18.22 7.39 12.25
N THR A 51 -17.78 6.26 12.81
CA THR A 51 -17.97 5.95 14.24
C THR A 51 -17.16 6.87 15.16
N ALA A 52 -16.19 7.59 14.60
CA ALA A 52 -15.49 8.69 15.24
C ALA A 52 -16.24 10.01 14.98
N GLY A 53 -16.73 10.67 16.03
CA GLY A 53 -17.39 11.98 15.90
C GLY A 53 -16.48 13.05 15.25
N PRO A 54 -17.07 14.11 14.64
CA PRO A 54 -16.30 15.21 14.10
C PRO A 54 -15.37 15.81 15.17
N GLY A 55 -14.05 15.80 14.91
CA GLY A 55 -13.02 16.23 15.87
C GLY A 55 -12.41 15.11 16.72
N THR A 56 -12.89 13.87 16.62
CA THR A 56 -12.23 12.69 17.22
C THR A 56 -11.19 12.08 16.26
N ALA A 57 -10.45 12.94 15.54
CA ALA A 57 -9.13 12.52 15.13
C ALA A 57 -8.40 12.21 16.43
N GLY A 58 -8.20 10.92 16.72
CA GLY A 58 -7.34 10.50 17.81
C GLY A 58 -6.00 11.23 17.70
N PRO A 59 -5.23 11.34 18.81
CA PRO A 59 -3.92 11.98 18.75
C PRO A 59 -3.16 11.44 17.54
N PRO A 60 -2.42 12.29 16.79
CA PRO A 60 -1.64 11.81 15.66
C PRO A 60 -0.89 10.57 16.11
N HIS A 61 -1.18 9.44 15.47
CA HIS A 61 -0.49 8.21 15.80
C HIS A 61 0.99 8.50 15.62
N ALA A 62 1.81 8.05 16.57
CA ALA A 62 3.25 8.15 16.43
C ALA A 62 3.64 7.62 15.04
N PRO A 63 4.52 8.33 14.30
CA PRO A 63 4.94 7.90 12.98
C PRO A 63 5.45 6.46 13.09
N VAL A 64 4.91 5.58 12.25
CA VAL A 64 5.34 4.18 12.21
C VAL A 64 6.74 4.15 11.62
N SER A 65 7.65 3.37 12.18
CA SER A 65 8.97 3.14 11.59
C SER A 65 8.97 1.84 10.78
N TRP A 66 9.98 1.68 9.91
CA TRP A 66 10.19 0.38 9.24
C TRP A 66 10.45 -0.75 10.23
N THR A 67 11.09 -0.47 11.36
CA THR A 67 11.28 -1.45 12.44
C THR A 67 9.93 -1.92 12.98
N ASP A 68 8.99 -1.00 13.26
CA ASP A 68 7.64 -1.37 13.71
C ASP A 68 6.90 -2.23 12.69
N VAL A 69 7.10 -1.96 11.39
CA VAL A 69 6.51 -2.77 10.31
C VAL A 69 7.08 -4.18 10.32
N LEU A 70 8.40 -4.33 10.41
CA LEU A 70 9.06 -5.63 10.44
C LEU A 70 8.70 -6.43 11.69
N GLU A 71 8.62 -5.79 12.86
CA GLU A 71 8.17 -6.43 14.10
C GLU A 71 6.73 -6.92 14.01
N ARG A 72 5.83 -6.12 13.41
CA ARG A 72 4.44 -6.52 13.19
C ARG A 72 4.31 -7.66 12.18
N LEU A 73 5.12 -7.67 11.13
CA LEU A 73 5.18 -8.79 10.18
C LEU A 73 5.63 -10.07 10.91
N ALA A 74 6.71 -9.99 11.69
CA ALA A 74 7.24 -11.12 12.44
C ALA A 74 6.21 -11.65 13.46
N ALA A 75 5.52 -10.76 14.17
CA ALA A 75 4.44 -11.12 15.09
C ALA A 75 3.25 -11.79 14.39
N ALA A 76 3.06 -11.53 13.09
CA ALA A 76 2.07 -12.20 12.24
C ALA A 76 2.60 -13.48 11.56
N GLY A 77 3.80 -13.95 11.94
CA GLY A 77 4.44 -15.13 11.37
C GLY A 77 4.93 -14.92 9.93
N ARG A 78 5.27 -13.67 9.57
CA ARG A 78 5.76 -13.30 8.24
C ARG A 78 7.11 -12.59 8.35
N ASP A 79 8.00 -12.89 7.43
CA ASP A 79 9.29 -12.22 7.28
C ASP A 79 9.35 -11.49 5.94
N ALA A 80 10.09 -10.39 5.88
CA ALA A 80 10.40 -9.69 4.65
C ALA A 80 11.84 -9.98 4.21
N VAL A 81 12.01 -10.45 2.97
CA VAL A 81 13.31 -10.74 2.35
C VAL A 81 13.52 -9.83 1.16
N VAL A 82 14.69 -9.21 1.08
CA VAL A 82 15.07 -8.32 -0.02
C VAL A 82 15.95 -9.07 -1.01
N VAL A 83 15.53 -9.12 -2.28
CA VAL A 83 16.28 -9.71 -3.38
C VAL A 83 16.73 -8.58 -4.32
N PRO A 84 18.03 -8.26 -4.41
CA PRO A 84 18.53 -7.32 -5.40
C PRO A 84 18.17 -7.75 -6.83
N THR A 85 17.67 -6.82 -7.65
CA THR A 85 17.32 -7.08 -9.06
C THR A 85 18.08 -6.20 -10.05
N TYR A 86 18.96 -5.33 -9.55
CA TYR A 86 19.70 -4.39 -10.39
C TYR A 86 20.83 -5.07 -11.17
N ALA A 87 21.10 -4.56 -12.37
CA ALA A 87 22.35 -4.85 -13.08
C ALA A 87 23.53 -4.16 -12.39
N ALA A 88 24.73 -4.70 -12.55
CA ALA A 88 25.91 -4.29 -11.77
C ALA A 88 26.31 -2.81 -11.90
N ASP A 89 25.87 -2.14 -12.97
CA ASP A 89 26.16 -0.75 -13.29
C ASP A 89 25.17 0.26 -12.67
N LEU A 90 23.92 -0.15 -12.38
CA LEU A 90 22.89 0.74 -11.82
C LEU A 90 23.23 1.33 -10.45
N PRO A 91 23.86 0.61 -9.50
CA PRO A 91 24.26 1.19 -8.22
C PRO A 91 25.24 2.35 -8.36
N ALA A 92 26.12 2.32 -9.38
CA ALA A 92 27.06 3.42 -9.63
C ALA A 92 26.33 4.71 -10.07
N ALA A 93 25.12 4.57 -10.62
CA ALA A 93 24.21 5.68 -10.94
C ALA A 93 23.25 6.04 -9.79
N GLY A 94 23.37 5.41 -8.62
CA GLY A 94 22.47 5.61 -7.48
C GLY A 94 21.09 4.97 -7.64
N ILE A 95 20.93 4.06 -8.60
CA ILE A 95 19.67 3.36 -8.87
C ILE A 95 19.73 1.96 -8.24
N HIS A 96 18.76 1.68 -7.37
CA HIS A 96 18.60 0.38 -6.75
C HIS A 96 17.22 -0.17 -7.08
N THR A 97 17.18 -1.37 -7.66
CA THR A 97 15.95 -2.13 -7.84
C THR A 97 16.03 -3.38 -6.98
N VAL A 98 14.94 -3.68 -6.29
CA VAL A 98 14.83 -4.86 -5.44
C VAL A 98 13.47 -5.49 -5.63
N ARG A 99 13.38 -6.79 -5.38
CA ARG A 99 12.14 -7.51 -5.16
C ARG A 99 12.04 -7.85 -3.68
N VAL A 100 11.01 -7.32 -3.02
CA VAL A 100 10.69 -7.67 -1.64
C VAL A 100 9.75 -8.87 -1.66
N LEU A 101 10.10 -9.92 -0.94
CA LEU A 101 9.31 -11.14 -0.78
C LEU A 101 8.81 -11.21 0.66
N LEU A 102 7.53 -11.54 0.85
CA LEU A 102 6.96 -11.81 2.16
C LEU A 102 6.78 -13.32 2.33
N THR A 103 7.27 -13.88 3.43
CA THR A 103 7.01 -15.29 3.74
C THR A 103 5.57 -15.47 4.21
N LYS A 104 5.01 -16.64 3.93
CA LYS A 104 3.76 -17.14 4.53
C LYS A 104 4.15 -18.40 5.31
N ALA A 105 3.55 -18.62 6.48
CA ALA A 105 3.63 -19.91 7.14
C ALA A 105 3.22 -21.02 6.16
N ALA A 106 3.99 -22.11 6.13
CA ALA A 106 3.56 -23.31 5.41
C ALA A 106 2.25 -23.78 6.06
N ASP A 107 1.24 -24.07 5.24
CA ASP A 107 0.08 -24.80 5.74
C ASP A 107 0.60 -26.21 6.05
N ASP A 108 0.54 -26.65 7.32
CA ASP A 108 0.83 -28.03 7.69
C ASP A 108 -0.26 -28.90 7.06
N ASP A 109 0.02 -29.48 5.88
CA ASP A 109 -0.79 -30.56 5.31
C ASP A 109 -0.55 -31.82 6.17
N ASP A 110 -1.43 -32.06 7.15
CA ASP A 110 -1.58 -33.34 7.89
C ASP A 110 -2.49 -34.33 7.13
#